data_AF-A0A285SGB2-F1
#
_entry.id   AF-A0A285SGB2-F1
#
_cell.length_a   1.000
_cell.length_b   1.000
_cell.length_c   1.000
_cell.angle_alpha   90.00
_cell.angle_beta   90.00
_cell.angle_gamma   90.00
#
_symmetry.space_group_name_H-M   'P 1'
#
loop_
_entity.id
_entity.type
_entity.pdbx_description
1 polymer ?
#
loop_
_entity_poly.entity_id
_entity_poly.type
_entity_poly.pdbx_seq_one_letter_code
_entity_poly.pdbx_strand_id
1 'polypeptide(L)'
;MRHAAFPLGLVFAGAAAAAVPQTVELTSLITGRPEPILSENWQAVGEQSAPIDFRACFRTPLSLGLLTETFTIYDAAHPLSAPPGFACYDAGRIGADLATGAAVAFLSARDIAPGVDRVVAVYPDGRAYVWQQPSDLAGTQ
;
A
#
# COMPACT_ATOMS: atom_id res chain seq x y z
N MET A 1 -27.35 50.98 31.75
CA MET A 1 -27.02 49.55 31.76
C MET A 1 -27.76 48.90 30.59
N ARG A 2 -27.06 48.55 29.50
CA ARG A 2 -27.66 47.82 28.36
C ARG A 2 -26.92 46.48 28.24
N HIS A 3 -27.67 45.40 28.41
CA HIS A 3 -27.18 44.03 28.31
C HIS A 3 -26.84 43.70 26.86
N ALA A 4 -25.62 43.21 26.62
CA ALA A 4 -25.23 42.59 25.38
C ALA A 4 -25.51 41.09 25.48
N ALA A 5 -26.40 40.59 24.61
CA ALA A 5 -26.60 39.16 24.40
C ALA A 5 -25.54 38.65 23.42
N PHE A 6 -24.75 37.66 23.84
CA PHE A 6 -23.83 36.93 22.96
C PHE A 6 -24.54 35.65 22.48
N PRO A 7 -24.59 35.37 21.16
CA PRO A 7 -25.20 34.14 20.66
C PRO A 7 -24.26 32.95 20.88
N LEU A 8 -24.84 31.80 21.24
CA LEU A 8 -24.16 30.50 21.24
C LEU A 8 -23.74 30.17 19.81
N GLY A 9 -22.43 30.16 19.55
CA GLY A 9 -21.85 29.57 18.34
C GLY A 9 -21.74 28.06 18.49
N LEU A 10 -22.37 27.29 17.61
CA LEU A 10 -22.10 25.87 17.43
C LEU A 10 -20.65 25.69 16.94
N VAL A 11 -19.84 24.99 17.72
CA VAL A 11 -18.54 24.49 17.28
C VAL A 11 -18.78 23.14 16.61
N PHE A 12 -18.67 23.08 15.28
CA PHE A 12 -18.61 21.81 14.56
C PHE A 12 -17.23 21.19 14.80
N ALA A 13 -17.18 20.13 15.60
CA ALA A 13 -16.02 19.26 15.69
C ALA A 13 -15.86 18.54 14.34
N GLY A 14 -14.90 18.97 13.52
CA GLY A 14 -14.54 18.26 12.30
C GLY A 14 -14.03 16.86 12.64
N ALA A 15 -14.59 15.84 12.00
CA ALA A 15 -14.09 14.47 12.12
C ALA A 15 -12.65 14.42 11.60
N ALA A 16 -11.71 14.02 12.46
CA ALA A 16 -10.36 13.70 12.02
C ALA A 16 -10.42 12.46 11.13
N ALA A 17 -10.07 12.61 9.85
CA ALA A 17 -9.83 11.47 8.99
C ALA A 17 -8.67 10.65 9.58
N ALA A 18 -8.90 9.37 9.87
CA ALA A 18 -7.83 8.48 10.34
C ALA A 18 -6.72 8.44 9.28
N ALA A 19 -5.52 8.89 9.64
CA ALA A 19 -4.37 8.83 8.74
C ALA A 19 -4.05 7.37 8.42
N VAL A 20 -3.93 7.04 7.14
CA VAL A 20 -3.42 5.72 6.72
C VAL A 20 -1.95 5.67 7.15
N PRO A 21 -1.50 4.63 7.89
CA PRO A 21 -0.11 4.54 8.30
C PRO A 21 0.79 4.54 7.07
N GLN A 22 1.73 5.49 7.02
CA GLN A 22 2.70 5.67 5.93
C GLN A 22 3.88 4.68 6.05
N THR A 23 3.71 3.58 6.77
CA THR A 23 4.73 2.57 6.96
C THR A 23 4.48 1.45 5.97
N VAL A 24 5.39 1.24 5.02
CA VAL A 24 5.43 -0.03 4.27
C VAL A 24 6.11 -1.06 5.13
N GLU A 25 5.51 -2.24 5.18
CA GLU A 25 6.13 -3.43 5.76
C GLU A 25 6.29 -4.49 4.68
N LEU A 26 7.33 -5.32 4.80
CA LEU A 26 7.56 -6.51 3.99
C LEU A 26 7.74 -7.72 4.90
N THR A 27 7.28 -8.89 4.46
CA THR A 27 7.35 -10.12 5.24
C THR A 27 8.75 -10.73 5.15
N SER A 28 9.46 -10.78 6.28
CA SER A 28 10.81 -11.32 6.39
C SER A 28 10.88 -12.81 6.05
N LEU A 29 11.90 -13.21 5.30
CA LEU A 29 12.19 -14.62 4.97
C LEU A 29 12.55 -15.43 6.21
N ILE A 30 13.15 -14.79 7.22
CA ILE A 30 13.67 -15.47 8.41
C ILE A 30 12.57 -15.61 9.46
N THR A 31 11.86 -14.51 9.73
CA THR A 31 10.89 -14.48 10.84
C THR A 31 9.47 -14.81 10.39
N GLY A 32 9.18 -14.71 9.10
CA GLY A 32 7.83 -14.82 8.55
C GLY A 32 6.89 -13.70 9.01
N ARG A 33 7.42 -12.62 9.58
CA ARG A 33 6.64 -11.50 10.12
C ARG A 33 6.84 -10.24 9.27
N PRO A 34 5.84 -9.35 9.22
CA PRO A 34 6.00 -8.02 8.63
C PRO A 34 7.06 -7.22 9.39
N GLU A 35 7.99 -6.62 8.65
CA GLU A 35 9.02 -5.71 9.15
C GLU A 35 8.99 -4.40 8.34
N PRO A 36 9.12 -3.23 8.98
CA PRO A 36 9.01 -1.95 8.31
C PRO A 36 10.22 -1.67 7.40
N ILE A 37 9.97 -1.01 6.28
CA ILE A 37 11.01 -0.52 5.36
C ILE A 37 10.94 1.00 5.19
N LEU A 38 12.09 1.60 4.85
CA LEU A 38 12.15 3.02 4.52
C LEU A 38 11.34 3.32 3.26
N SER A 39 10.46 4.31 3.35
CA SER A 39 9.55 4.71 2.28
C SER A 39 9.31 6.22 2.30
N GLU A 40 9.27 6.83 1.11
CA GLU A 40 9.18 8.28 0.92
C GLU A 40 8.28 8.63 -0.27
N ASN A 41 7.89 9.90 -0.40
CA ASN A 41 7.10 10.41 -1.55
C ASN A 41 5.77 9.67 -1.78
N TRP A 42 5.06 9.45 -0.68
CA TRP A 42 3.84 8.68 -0.63
C TRP A 42 2.64 9.34 -1.30
N GLN A 43 1.91 8.56 -2.10
CA GLN A 43 0.53 8.85 -2.51
C GLN A 43 -0.28 7.56 -2.39
N ALA A 44 -1.49 7.65 -1.86
CA ALA A 44 -2.37 6.51 -1.68
C ALA A 44 -3.83 6.88 -1.95
N VAL A 45 -4.60 5.88 -2.35
CA VAL A 45 -6.06 5.93 -2.50
C VAL A 45 -6.65 4.61 -2.00
N GLY A 46 -7.86 4.64 -1.47
CA GLY A 46 -8.56 3.46 -0.96
C GLY A 46 -9.37 3.79 0.29
N GLU A 47 -10.28 2.90 0.64
CA GLU A 47 -11.19 3.06 1.77
C GLU A 47 -11.07 1.87 2.73
N GLN A 48 -11.15 2.12 4.04
CA GLN A 48 -11.03 1.03 5.04
C GLN A 48 -12.16 0.00 4.93
N SER A 49 -13.36 0.42 4.51
CA SER A 49 -14.52 -0.44 4.30
C SER A 49 -14.41 -1.33 3.06
N ALA A 50 -13.48 -1.02 2.14
CA ALA A 50 -13.24 -1.78 0.93
C ALA A 50 -11.72 -2.06 0.81
N PRO A 51 -11.18 -3.00 1.61
CA PRO A 51 -9.74 -3.26 1.67
C PRO A 51 -9.10 -3.45 0.28
N ILE A 52 -9.82 -4.14 -0.60
CA ILE A 52 -9.38 -4.46 -1.96
C ILE A 52 -9.10 -3.24 -2.85
N ASP A 53 -9.65 -2.06 -2.53
CA ASP A 53 -9.51 -0.85 -3.34
C ASP A 53 -8.22 -0.07 -3.05
N PHE A 54 -7.45 -0.51 -2.05
CA PHE A 54 -6.24 0.19 -1.65
C PHE A 54 -5.13 0.11 -2.70
N ARG A 55 -4.63 1.28 -3.12
CA ARG A 55 -3.46 1.44 -3.98
C ARG A 55 -2.56 2.51 -3.40
N ALA A 56 -1.25 2.33 -3.55
CA ALA A 56 -0.29 3.37 -3.25
C ALA A 56 0.92 3.33 -4.17
N CYS A 57 1.62 4.44 -4.25
CA CYS A 57 2.95 4.55 -4.85
C CYS A 57 3.85 5.32 -3.88
N PHE A 58 5.13 4.96 -3.88
CA PHE A 58 6.15 5.56 -3.04
C PHE A 58 7.54 5.32 -3.64
N ARG A 59 8.59 5.81 -2.98
CA ARG A 59 9.97 5.41 -3.26
C ARG A 59 10.63 4.79 -2.04
N THR A 60 11.54 3.86 -2.27
CA THR A 60 12.44 3.33 -1.24
C THR A 60 13.90 3.53 -1.64
N PRO A 61 14.78 3.92 -0.70
CA PRO A 61 16.22 3.97 -0.97
C PRO A 61 16.89 2.59 -0.88
N LEU A 62 16.15 1.56 -0.46
CA LEU A 62 16.69 0.20 -0.31
C LEU A 62 16.94 -0.42 -1.69
N SER A 63 18.09 -1.09 -1.84
CA SER A 63 18.42 -1.76 -3.09
C SER A 63 17.55 -3.00 -3.29
N LEU A 64 17.25 -3.31 -4.55
CA LEU A 64 16.47 -4.50 -4.88
C LEU A 64 17.15 -5.78 -4.38
N GLY A 65 18.49 -5.86 -4.47
CA GLY A 65 19.28 -6.99 -3.96
C GLY A 65 19.08 -7.23 -2.47
N LEU A 66 19.16 -6.17 -1.65
CA LEU A 66 18.88 -6.26 -0.21
C LEU A 66 17.48 -6.82 0.04
N LEU A 67 16.48 -6.30 -0.69
CA LEU A 67 15.09 -6.70 -0.50
C LEU A 67 14.87 -8.17 -0.87
N THR A 68 15.42 -8.64 -1.99
CA THR A 68 15.31 -10.05 -2.43
C THR A 68 16.03 -11.04 -1.53
N GLU A 69 17.04 -10.61 -0.79
CA GLU A 69 17.76 -11.44 0.19
C GLU A 69 17.08 -11.48 1.56
N THR A 70 16.21 -10.51 1.86
CA THR A 70 15.64 -10.30 3.20
C THR A 70 14.16 -10.67 3.27
N PHE A 71 13.40 -10.41 2.20
CA PHE A 71 11.94 -10.45 2.20
C PHE A 71 11.37 -11.45 1.22
N THR A 72 10.15 -11.90 1.54
CA THR A 72 9.42 -12.92 0.80
C THR A 72 8.98 -12.37 -0.55
N ILE A 73 9.52 -12.95 -1.63
CA ILE A 73 9.05 -12.70 -3.00
C ILE A 73 7.63 -13.27 -3.14
N TYR A 74 6.78 -12.55 -3.86
CA TYR A 74 5.38 -12.90 -4.07
C TYR A 74 5.13 -13.14 -5.56
N ASP A 75 5.21 -14.41 -5.99
CA ASP A 75 5.17 -14.79 -7.40
C ASP A 75 3.82 -14.54 -8.07
N ALA A 76 2.74 -14.64 -7.31
CA ALA A 76 1.38 -14.52 -7.81
C ALA A 76 0.82 -13.08 -7.77
N ALA A 77 1.71 -12.12 -8.00
CA ALA A 77 1.39 -10.71 -8.01
C ALA A 77 0.45 -10.36 -9.18
N HIS A 78 -0.74 -9.86 -8.85
CA HIS A 78 -1.74 -9.43 -9.81
C HIS A 78 -2.21 -7.99 -9.52
N PRO A 79 -1.50 -6.98 -10.03
CA PRO A 79 -1.86 -5.57 -9.87
C PRO A 79 -3.29 -5.31 -10.36
N LEU A 80 -4.16 -4.87 -9.45
CA LEU A 80 -5.54 -4.51 -9.77
C LEU A 80 -5.64 -3.04 -10.18
N SER A 81 -6.59 -2.70 -11.06
CA SER A 81 -6.81 -1.32 -11.50
C SER A 81 -7.04 -0.37 -10.32
N ALA A 82 -6.52 0.85 -10.45
CA ALA A 82 -6.76 1.93 -9.49
C ALA A 82 -8.04 2.70 -9.86
N PRO A 83 -8.65 3.42 -8.89
CA PRO A 83 -9.73 4.35 -9.18
C PRO A 83 -9.33 5.40 -10.24
N PRO A 84 -10.29 5.89 -11.05
CA PRO A 84 -10.04 6.94 -12.03
C PRO A 84 -9.39 8.18 -11.40
N GLY A 85 -8.43 8.78 -12.09
CA GLY A 85 -7.73 9.99 -11.64
C GLY A 85 -6.54 9.75 -10.71
N PHE A 86 -6.32 8.52 -10.22
CA PHE A 86 -5.12 8.19 -9.45
C PHE A 86 -3.94 7.82 -10.36
N ALA A 87 -3.34 8.83 -10.98
CA ALA A 87 -2.36 8.67 -12.06
C ALA A 87 -1.01 8.03 -11.65
N CYS A 88 -0.72 7.94 -10.34
CA CYS A 88 0.58 7.42 -9.91
C CYS A 88 0.69 5.89 -10.02
N TYR A 89 -0.44 5.18 -10.08
CA TYR A 89 -0.51 3.72 -10.13
C TYR A 89 -1.06 3.26 -11.49
N ASP A 90 -0.26 2.49 -12.24
CA ASP A 90 -0.65 1.92 -13.52
C ASP A 90 -0.56 0.39 -13.44
N ALA A 91 -1.71 -0.26 -13.25
CA ALA A 91 -1.80 -1.70 -13.09
C ALA A 91 -1.24 -2.46 -14.31
N GLY A 92 -1.52 -1.97 -15.52
CA GLY A 92 -1.11 -2.62 -16.76
C GLY A 92 0.41 -2.58 -16.93
N ARG A 93 1.03 -1.41 -16.69
CA ARG A 93 2.49 -1.27 -16.69
C ARG A 93 3.14 -2.13 -15.61
N ILE A 94 2.65 -2.06 -14.37
CA ILE A 94 3.22 -2.84 -13.26
C ILE A 94 3.14 -4.34 -13.56
N GLY A 95 2.00 -4.83 -14.06
CA GLY A 95 1.84 -6.24 -14.44
C GLY A 95 2.81 -6.68 -15.54
N ALA A 96 3.01 -5.86 -16.58
CA ALA A 96 3.98 -6.14 -17.63
C ALA A 96 5.43 -6.13 -17.12
N ASP A 97 5.75 -5.19 -16.24
CA ASP A 97 7.09 -5.06 -15.64
C ASP A 97 7.40 -6.25 -14.71
N LEU A 98 6.41 -6.74 -13.95
CA LEU A 98 6.54 -7.96 -13.15
C LEU A 98 6.76 -9.19 -14.03
N ALA A 99 5.98 -9.34 -15.11
CA ALA A 99 6.09 -10.47 -16.03
C ALA A 99 7.45 -10.54 -16.75
N THR A 100 8.11 -9.39 -16.95
CA THR A 100 9.44 -9.30 -17.59
C THR A 100 10.60 -9.28 -16.59
N GLY A 101 10.32 -9.22 -15.28
CA GLY A 101 11.34 -9.10 -14.24
C GLY A 101 11.94 -7.70 -14.10
N ALA A 102 11.34 -6.67 -14.72
CA ALA A 102 11.74 -5.28 -14.54
C ALA A 102 11.38 -4.73 -13.14
N ALA A 103 10.46 -5.40 -12.44
CA ALA A 103 10.14 -5.20 -11.04
C ALA A 103 10.02 -6.55 -10.32
N VAL A 104 10.18 -6.55 -8.99
CA VAL A 104 9.95 -7.74 -8.15
C VAL A 104 8.84 -7.42 -7.16
N ALA A 105 7.91 -8.36 -7.01
CA ALA A 105 6.84 -8.28 -6.03
C ALA A 105 7.24 -8.98 -4.72
N PHE A 106 6.84 -8.39 -3.61
CA PHE A 106 7.09 -8.87 -2.26
C PHE A 106 5.78 -8.95 -1.49
N LEU A 107 5.67 -9.95 -0.61
CA LEU A 107 4.57 -10.03 0.34
C LEU A 107 4.75 -8.94 1.38
N SER A 108 3.79 -8.01 1.47
CA SER A 108 3.76 -7.06 2.57
C SER A 108 3.16 -7.70 3.80
N ALA A 109 1.93 -8.20 3.65
CA ALA A 109 1.23 -8.91 4.71
C ALA A 109 0.18 -9.82 4.08
N ARG A 110 0.08 -11.04 4.62
CA ARG A 110 -0.95 -12.02 4.24
C ARG A 110 -2.20 -11.80 5.07
N ASP A 111 -3.37 -12.00 4.45
CA ASP A 111 -4.68 -12.00 5.12
C ASP A 111 -4.91 -10.77 6.02
N ILE A 112 -4.57 -9.59 5.50
CA ILE A 112 -4.77 -8.31 6.23
C ILE A 112 -6.25 -7.97 6.42
N ALA A 113 -7.09 -8.57 5.58
CA ALA A 113 -8.51 -8.75 5.74
C ALA A 113 -8.85 -10.16 5.20
N PRO A 114 -9.99 -10.76 5.58
CA PRO A 114 -10.31 -12.14 5.19
C PRO A 114 -10.13 -12.39 3.68
N GLY A 115 -9.14 -13.20 3.32
CA GLY A 115 -8.82 -13.57 1.94
C GLY A 115 -8.18 -12.45 1.11
N VAL A 116 -7.55 -11.45 1.74
CA VAL A 116 -6.89 -10.32 1.08
C VAL A 116 -5.44 -10.21 1.51
N ASP A 117 -4.54 -10.29 0.52
CA ASP A 117 -3.11 -10.06 0.70
C ASP A 117 -2.74 -8.63 0.31
N ARG A 118 -1.71 -8.08 0.96
CA ARG A 118 -1.04 -6.85 0.54
C ARG A 118 0.29 -7.17 -0.11
N VAL A 119 0.50 -6.61 -1.29
CA VAL A 119 1.68 -6.86 -2.12
C VAL A 119 2.37 -5.54 -2.45
N VAL A 120 3.70 -5.57 -2.52
CA VAL A 120 4.53 -4.42 -2.85
C VAL A 120 5.42 -4.80 -4.04
N ALA A 121 5.32 -4.09 -5.15
CA ALA A 121 6.28 -4.17 -6.24
C ALA A 121 7.37 -3.12 -6.04
N VAL A 122 8.64 -3.51 -6.20
CA VAL A 122 9.80 -2.61 -6.13
C VAL A 122 10.62 -2.73 -7.41
N TYR A 123 11.02 -1.58 -7.94
CA TYR A 123 11.84 -1.43 -9.13
C TYR A 123 13.31 -1.18 -8.75
N PRO A 124 14.27 -1.50 -9.63
CA PRO A 124 15.70 -1.22 -9.40
C PRO A 124 16.03 0.26 -9.16
N ASP A 125 15.20 1.18 -9.67
CA ASP A 125 15.33 2.63 -9.51
C ASP A 125 14.68 3.18 -8.21
N GLY A 126 14.21 2.28 -7.34
CA GLY A 126 13.57 2.61 -6.08
C GLY A 126 12.11 3.04 -6.19
N ARG A 127 11.50 3.09 -7.39
CA ARG A 127 10.04 3.22 -7.51
C ARG A 127 9.36 2.00 -6.90
N ALA A 128 8.27 2.21 -6.17
CA ALA A 128 7.53 1.13 -5.57
C ALA A 128 6.03 1.38 -5.54
N TYR A 129 5.26 0.30 -5.56
CA TYR A 129 3.81 0.32 -5.68
C TYR A 129 3.19 -0.71 -4.74
N VAL A 130 2.10 -0.33 -4.08
CA VAL A 130 1.35 -1.19 -3.17
C VAL A 130 -0.04 -1.43 -3.73
N TRP A 131 -0.51 -2.66 -3.63
CA TRP A 131 -1.92 -2.96 -3.81
C TRP A 131 -2.36 -4.07 -2.86
N GLN A 132 -3.67 -4.22 -2.76
CA GLN A 132 -4.31 -5.36 -2.12
C GLN A 132 -4.97 -6.22 -3.19
N GLN A 133 -4.90 -7.54 -3.03
CA GLN A 133 -5.50 -8.50 -3.96
C GLN A 133 -6.12 -9.67 -3.23
N PRO A 134 -7.06 -10.41 -3.85
CA PRO A 134 -7.56 -11.65 -3.29
C PRO A 134 -6.43 -12.67 -3.15
N SER A 135 -6.37 -13.37 -2.02
CA SER A 135 -5.32 -14.35 -1.72
C SER A 135 -5.46 -15.64 -2.53
N ASP A 136 -6.63 -15.93 -3.12
CA ASP A 136 -6.86 -17.10 -3.98
C ASP A 136 -6.09 -17.02 -5.31
N LEU A 137 -5.80 -15.80 -5.79
CA LEU A 137 -4.91 -15.56 -6.91
C LEU A 137 -3.49 -16.06 -6.62
N ALA A 138 -3.12 -16.19 -5.34
CA ALA A 138 -1.83 -16.75 -4.94
C ALA A 138 -1.67 -18.25 -5.26
N GLY A 139 -2.78 -18.94 -5.52
CA GLY A 139 -2.83 -20.40 -5.39
C GLY A 139 -2.63 -20.83 -3.94
N THR A 140 -3.00 -22.06 -3.61
CA THR A 140 -2.64 -22.67 -2.33
C THR A 140 -1.12 -22.86 -2.27
N GLN A 141 -0.42 -21.88 -1.70
CA GLN A 141 0.95 -22.05 -1.21
C GLN A 141 0.95 -22.94 0.04
#